data_AF-A0AAE4IMZ7-F1
#
_entry.id   AF-A0AAE4IMZ7-F1
#
_cell.length_a   1.000
_cell.length_b   1.000
_cell.length_c   1.000
_cell.angle_alpha   90.00
_cell.angle_beta   90.00
_cell.angle_gamma   90.00
#
_symmetry.space_group_name_H-M   'P 1'
#
loop_
_entity.id
_entity.type
_entity.pdbx_description
1 polymer ?
#
loop_
_entity_poly.entity_id
_entity_poly.type
_entity_poly.pdbx_seq_one_letter_code
_entity_poly.pdbx_strand_id
1 'polypeptide(L)'
;MNSLLSSSSHPSESPQSTVVSSQTPNVSIDTWEAQEAERILHSAHQIHQEMMEVLDVLGWDALPGAFITTIQDDIMGFVEELKGQFKSACPFVALRRQRVTFWVEQVLQDPSLEAEAIEALHVKSL
;
A
#
# COMPACT_ATOMS: atom_id res chain seq x y z
N MET A 1 31.42 83.70 2.99
CA MET A 1 30.71 84.38 4.09
C MET A 1 29.43 83.62 4.36
N ASN A 2 29.20 83.33 5.64
CA ASN A 2 27.98 82.87 6.30
C ASN A 2 27.58 81.39 6.18
N SER A 3 27.95 80.70 7.27
CA SER A 3 27.26 79.61 7.95
C SER A 3 25.73 79.63 7.82
N LEU A 4 25.10 78.45 7.94
CA LEU A 4 24.32 78.09 9.13
C LEU A 4 24.04 76.57 9.13
N LEU A 5 24.54 75.92 10.19
CA LEU A 5 24.11 74.61 10.66
C LEU A 5 22.65 74.69 11.09
N SER A 6 21.88 73.64 10.82
CA SER A 6 20.65 73.38 11.55
C SER A 6 20.51 71.88 11.75
N SER A 7 20.79 71.49 13.00
CA SER A 7 20.57 70.17 13.56
C SER A 7 19.06 69.93 13.69
N SER A 8 18.60 68.74 13.29
CA SER A 8 17.32 68.20 13.73
C SER A 8 17.39 66.67 13.73
N SER A 9 17.72 66.16 14.92
CA SER A 9 17.20 64.96 15.58
C SER A 9 16.48 63.90 14.73
N HIS A 10 17.10 62.72 14.62
CA HIS A 10 16.38 61.44 14.48
C HIS A 10 15.72 61.06 15.83
N PRO A 11 14.62 60.30 15.81
CA PRO A 11 14.78 58.85 15.89
C PRO A 11 14.06 58.11 14.75
N SER A 12 14.76 57.15 14.17
CA SER A 12 14.21 56.13 13.26
C SER A 12 13.09 55.36 13.96
N GLU A 13 11.91 55.36 13.34
CA GLU A 13 10.87 54.36 13.60
C GLU A 13 11.40 52.99 13.17
N SER A 14 11.57 52.09 14.14
CA SER A 14 11.74 50.66 13.91
C SER A 14 10.48 50.11 13.25
N PRO A 15 10.58 49.29 12.19
CA PRO A 15 9.41 48.55 11.71
C PRO A 15 9.02 47.55 12.80
N GLN A 16 7.85 47.74 13.40
CA GLN A 16 7.22 46.75 14.26
C GLN A 16 7.07 45.45 13.45
N SER A 17 7.80 44.40 13.86
CA SER A 17 7.49 43.04 13.45
C SER A 17 6.08 42.73 13.90
N THR A 18 5.13 42.81 12.98
CA THR A 18 3.81 42.21 13.14
C THR A 18 4.05 40.72 13.34
N VAL A 19 4.01 40.27 14.59
CA VAL A 19 3.92 38.86 14.93
C VAL A 19 2.55 38.41 14.44
N VAL A 20 2.51 37.93 13.19
CA VAL A 20 1.41 37.10 12.71
C VAL A 20 1.47 35.84 13.54
N SER A 21 0.68 35.82 14.61
CA SER A 21 0.38 34.62 15.36
C SER A 21 -0.37 33.69 14.42
N SER A 22 0.36 32.84 13.72
CA SER A 22 -0.19 31.71 12.99
C SER A 22 -0.70 30.72 14.03
N GLN A 23 -1.92 30.98 14.53
CA GLN A 23 -2.74 29.97 15.17
C GLN A 23 -3.04 28.92 14.10
N THR A 24 -2.14 27.94 13.97
CA THR A 24 -2.49 26.65 13.40
C THR A 24 -3.67 26.13 14.22
N PRO A 25 -4.83 25.81 13.62
CA PRO A 25 -5.87 25.12 14.35
C PRO A 25 -5.26 23.81 14.82
N ASN A 26 -5.11 23.69 16.15
CA ASN A 26 -4.69 22.46 16.79
C ASN A 26 -5.84 21.47 16.64
N VAL A 27 -5.92 20.85 15.46
CA VAL A 27 -6.80 19.71 15.21
C VAL A 27 -6.21 18.57 16.02
N SER A 28 -6.77 18.38 17.21
CA SER A 28 -6.76 17.11 17.91
C SER A 28 -7.33 16.08 16.94
N ILE A 29 -6.47 15.50 16.10
CA ILE A 29 -6.77 14.21 15.48
C ILE A 29 -7.03 13.31 16.67
N ASP A 30 -8.29 12.90 16.81
CA ASP A 30 -8.74 12.22 18.00
C ASP A 30 -7.81 11.03 18.23
N THR A 31 -7.21 10.93 19.41
CA THR A 31 -6.13 9.98 19.71
C THR A 31 -6.47 8.54 19.33
N TRP A 32 -7.77 8.20 19.28
CA TRP A 32 -8.27 6.90 18.85
C TRP A 32 -8.15 6.67 17.33
N GLU A 33 -8.31 7.68 16.48
CA GLU A 33 -8.15 7.56 15.01
C GLU A 33 -6.70 7.21 14.67
N ALA A 34 -5.76 7.88 15.34
CA ALA A 34 -4.34 7.60 15.19
C ALA A 34 -4.00 6.16 15.65
N GLN A 35 -4.55 5.73 16.79
CA GLN A 35 -4.36 4.37 17.30
C GLN A 35 -5.00 3.31 16.39
N GLU A 36 -6.18 3.59 15.81
CA GLU A 36 -6.83 2.70 14.87
C GLU A 36 -6.02 2.57 13.58
N ALA A 37 -5.54 3.68 13.03
CA ALA A 37 -4.68 3.69 11.85
C ALA A 37 -3.41 2.87 12.08
N GLU A 38 -2.78 3.00 13.25
CA GLU A 38 -1.59 2.21 13.60
C GLU A 38 -1.91 0.70 13.69
N ARG A 39 -3.05 0.32 14.30
CA ARG A 39 -3.50 -1.08 14.35
C ARG A 39 -3.76 -1.65 12.97
N ILE A 40 -4.43 -0.90 12.10
CA ILE A 40 -4.71 -1.32 10.71
C ILE A 40 -3.40 -1.48 9.95
N LEU A 41 -2.46 -0.55 10.07
CA LEU A 41 -1.16 -0.61 9.40
C LEU A 41 -0.34 -1.82 9.87
N HIS A 42 -0.30 -2.08 11.18
CA HIS A 42 0.37 -3.26 11.72
C HIS A 42 -0.25 -4.56 11.19
N SER A 43 -1.58 -4.65 11.19
CA SER A 43 -2.31 -5.81 10.66
C SER A 43 -2.02 -6.02 9.16
N ALA A 44 -2.09 -4.95 8.36
CA ALA A 44 -1.80 -5.01 6.94
C ALA A 44 -0.35 -5.45 6.66
N HIS A 45 0.62 -4.98 7.46
CA HIS A 45 2.01 -5.39 7.33
C HIS A 45 2.18 -6.89 7.62
N GLN A 46 1.56 -7.38 8.69
CA GLN A 46 1.62 -8.80 9.03
C GLN A 46 0.99 -9.67 7.94
N ILE A 47 -0.20 -9.31 7.44
CA ILE A 47 -0.86 -10.02 6.34
C ILE A 47 0.03 -10.03 5.09
N HIS A 48 0.68 -8.91 4.78
CA HIS A 48 1.60 -8.82 3.65
C HIS A 48 2.81 -9.75 3.83
N GLN A 49 3.41 -9.80 5.03
CA GLN A 49 4.53 -10.72 5.33
C GLN A 49 4.11 -12.18 5.18
N GLU A 50 2.98 -12.57 5.78
CA GLU A 50 2.44 -13.93 5.67
C GLU A 50 2.20 -14.31 4.20
N MET A 51 1.68 -13.38 3.38
CA MET A 51 1.50 -13.60 1.95
C MET A 51 2.83 -13.79 1.22
N MET A 52 3.85 -12.98 1.52
CA MET A 52 5.18 -13.12 0.93
C MET A 52 5.86 -14.44 1.31
N GLU A 53 5.71 -14.90 2.55
CA GLU A 53 6.19 -16.21 3.00
C GLU A 53 5.52 -17.36 2.24
N VAL A 54 4.20 -17.27 2.02
CA VAL A 54 3.46 -18.25 1.23
C VAL A 54 3.97 -18.28 -0.22
N LEU A 55 4.19 -17.11 -0.82
CA LEU A 55 4.72 -17.01 -2.19
C LEU A 55 6.13 -17.62 -2.29
N ASP A 56 7.01 -17.34 -1.33
CA ASP A 56 8.36 -17.93 -1.28
C ASP A 56 8.31 -19.46 -1.19
N VAL A 57 7.49 -20.01 -0.28
CA VAL A 57 7.32 -21.47 -0.12
C VAL A 57 6.79 -22.13 -1.41
N LEU A 58 5.96 -21.43 -2.17
CA LEU A 58 5.44 -21.91 -3.45
C LEU A 58 6.42 -21.70 -4.63
N GLY A 59 7.49 -20.94 -4.44
CA GLY A 59 8.42 -20.53 -5.49
C GLY A 59 7.82 -19.49 -6.45
N TRP A 60 6.92 -18.67 -5.95
CA TRP A 60 6.12 -17.68 -6.69
C TRP A 60 6.52 -16.23 -6.35
N ASP A 61 7.62 -16.04 -5.62
CA ASP A 61 8.17 -14.75 -5.19
C ASP A 61 8.63 -13.87 -6.37
N ALA A 62 8.99 -14.48 -7.50
CA ALA A 62 9.40 -13.78 -8.71
C ALA A 62 8.23 -13.26 -9.59
N LEU A 63 6.98 -13.52 -9.20
CA LEU A 63 5.82 -13.09 -9.98
C LEU A 63 5.66 -11.57 -9.98
N PRO A 64 5.18 -10.97 -11.09
CA PRO A 64 4.81 -9.55 -11.12
C PRO A 64 3.73 -9.21 -10.08
N GLY A 65 3.86 -8.04 -9.45
CA GLY A 65 2.96 -7.63 -8.36
C GLY A 65 1.49 -7.49 -8.78
N ALA A 66 1.20 -7.05 -10.01
CA ALA A 66 -0.19 -6.94 -10.48
C ALA A 66 -0.81 -8.33 -10.72
N PHE A 67 -0.02 -9.29 -11.18
CA PHE A 67 -0.45 -10.68 -11.27
C PHE A 67 -0.70 -11.30 -9.89
N ILE A 68 0.21 -11.12 -8.93
CA ILE A 68 0.02 -11.57 -7.54
C ILE A 68 -1.29 -11.01 -6.97
N THR A 69 -1.53 -9.71 -7.14
CA THR A 69 -2.76 -9.05 -6.69
C THR A 69 -4.00 -9.69 -7.31
N THR A 70 -3.92 -10.08 -8.59
CA THR A 70 -5.02 -10.72 -9.32
C THR A 70 -5.37 -12.09 -8.76
N ILE A 71 -4.38 -12.84 -8.26
CA ILE A 71 -4.56 -14.22 -7.77
C ILE A 71 -4.56 -14.31 -6.24
N GLN A 72 -4.63 -13.19 -5.52
CA GLN A 72 -4.51 -13.15 -4.07
C GLN A 72 -5.56 -14.06 -3.37
N ASP A 73 -6.81 -14.00 -3.79
CA ASP A 73 -7.88 -14.84 -3.24
C ASP A 73 -7.67 -16.33 -3.56
N ASP A 74 -7.09 -16.64 -4.72
CA ASP A 74 -6.75 -18.01 -5.10
C ASP A 74 -5.62 -18.57 -4.21
N ILE A 75 -4.59 -17.77 -3.92
CA ILE A 75 -3.51 -18.11 -2.98
C ILE A 75 -4.09 -18.40 -1.59
N MET A 76 -4.99 -17.54 -1.10
CA MET A 76 -5.68 -17.80 0.17
C MET A 76 -6.50 -19.09 0.13
N GLY A 77 -7.17 -19.34 -0.99
CA GLY A 77 -7.88 -20.59 -1.22
C GLY A 77 -6.97 -21.83 -1.17
N PHE A 78 -5.71 -21.73 -1.60
CA PHE A 78 -4.73 -22.82 -1.50
C PHE A 78 -4.32 -23.04 -0.04
N VAL A 79 -4.07 -21.96 0.71
CA VAL A 79 -3.75 -22.03 2.14
C VAL A 79 -4.91 -22.68 2.92
N GLU A 80 -6.15 -22.31 2.63
CA GLU A 80 -7.35 -22.89 3.25
C GLU A 80 -7.52 -24.37 2.91
N GLU A 81 -7.21 -24.76 1.66
CA GLU A 81 -7.17 -26.17 1.27
C GLU A 81 -6.12 -26.95 2.08
N LEU A 82 -4.91 -26.43 2.21
CA LEU A 82 -3.82 -27.05 2.98
C LEU A 82 -4.16 -27.14 4.49
N LYS A 83 -4.88 -26.15 5.02
CA LYS A 83 -5.44 -26.16 6.38
C LYS A 83 -6.64 -27.12 6.55
N GLY A 84 -7.05 -27.82 5.50
CA GLY A 84 -8.16 -28.76 5.52
C GLY A 84 -9.55 -28.11 5.56
N GLN A 85 -9.65 -26.80 5.33
CA GLN A 85 -10.94 -26.09 5.28
C GLN A 85 -11.72 -26.45 4.00
N PHE A 86 -11.00 -26.78 2.93
CA PHE A 86 -11.58 -27.35 1.71
C PHE A 86 -11.10 -28.77 1.46
N LYS A 87 -11.99 -29.60 0.92
CA LYS A 87 -11.63 -30.95 0.47
C LYS A 87 -10.90 -30.85 -0.86
N SER A 88 -9.66 -31.33 -0.93
CA SER A 88 -8.86 -31.38 -2.17
C SER A 88 -9.50 -32.17 -3.30
N ALA A 89 -10.37 -33.13 -2.98
CA ALA A 89 -11.13 -33.91 -3.95
C ALA A 89 -12.34 -33.16 -4.54
N CYS A 90 -12.66 -31.95 -4.04
CA CYS A 90 -13.72 -31.13 -4.60
C CYS A 90 -13.33 -30.68 -6.03
N PRO A 91 -14.18 -30.92 -7.05
CA PRO A 91 -13.87 -30.55 -8.43
C PRO A 91 -13.58 -29.06 -8.62
N PHE A 92 -14.27 -28.18 -7.88
CA PHE A 92 -14.07 -26.74 -7.97
C PHE A 92 -12.72 -26.30 -7.39
N VAL A 93 -12.28 -26.93 -6.30
CA VAL A 93 -10.97 -26.67 -5.67
C VAL A 93 -9.84 -27.14 -6.59
N ALA A 94 -9.99 -28.34 -7.16
CA ALA A 94 -9.04 -28.89 -8.12
C ALA A 94 -8.94 -28.02 -9.39
N LEU A 95 -10.07 -27.56 -9.92
CA LEU A 95 -10.10 -26.70 -11.11
C LEU A 95 -9.44 -25.34 -10.85
N ARG A 96 -9.73 -24.70 -9.71
CA ARG A 96 -9.07 -23.46 -9.29
C ARG A 96 -7.55 -23.67 -9.26
N ARG A 97 -7.09 -24.72 -8.58
CA ARG A 97 -5.66 -25.04 -8.47
C ARG A 97 -5.02 -25.21 -9.84
N GLN A 98 -5.61 -26.05 -10.68
CA GLN A 98 -5.08 -26.31 -12.02
C GLN A 98 -4.98 -25.03 -12.86
N ARG A 99 -6.02 -24.19 -12.86
CA ARG A 99 -6.06 -22.96 -13.66
C ARG A 99 -5.02 -21.95 -13.21
N VAL A 100 -4.90 -21.73 -11.90
CA VAL A 100 -3.98 -20.74 -11.34
C VAL A 100 -2.54 -21.21 -11.51
N THR A 101 -2.24 -22.46 -11.16
CA THR A 101 -0.89 -23.02 -11.32
C THR A 101 -0.42 -22.99 -12.78
N PHE A 102 -1.30 -23.29 -13.73
CA PHE A 102 -0.98 -23.18 -15.16
C PHE A 102 -0.48 -21.77 -15.52
N TRP A 103 -1.24 -20.72 -15.20
CA TRP A 103 -0.87 -19.35 -15.55
C TRP A 103 0.35 -18.85 -14.79
N VAL A 104 0.51 -19.24 -13.52
CA VAL A 104 1.73 -18.97 -12.76
C VAL A 104 2.95 -19.55 -13.46
N GLU A 105 2.90 -20.82 -13.86
CA GLU A 105 4.00 -21.45 -14.60
C GLU A 105 4.31 -20.75 -15.92
N GLN A 106 3.28 -20.31 -16.66
CA GLN A 106 3.48 -19.56 -17.90
C GLN A 106 4.15 -18.20 -17.64
N VAL A 107 3.69 -17.44 -16.65
CA VAL A 107 4.24 -16.11 -16.33
C VAL A 107 5.65 -16.20 -15.75
N LEU A 108 5.96 -17.23 -14.96
CA LEU A 108 7.32 -17.48 -14.47
C LEU A 108 8.29 -17.80 -15.61
N GLN A 109 7.82 -18.47 -16.67
CA GLN A 109 8.63 -18.77 -17.86
C GLN A 109 8.76 -17.56 -18.79
N ASP A 110 7.68 -16.82 -18.99
CA ASP A 110 7.63 -15.63 -19.82
C ASP A 110 6.79 -14.52 -19.15
N PRO A 111 7.44 -13.56 -18.48
CA PRO A 111 6.76 -12.44 -17.83
C PRO A 111 5.94 -11.56 -18.79
N SER A 112 6.16 -11.62 -20.11
CA SER A 112 5.36 -10.86 -21.07
C SER A 112 3.90 -11.33 -21.15
N LEU A 113 3.61 -12.54 -20.67
CA LEU A 113 2.28 -13.11 -20.59
C LEU A 113 1.44 -12.57 -19.41
N GLU A 114 2.00 -11.69 -18.56
CA GLU A 114 1.31 -11.13 -17.40
C GLU A 114 -0.09 -10.60 -17.74
N ALA A 115 -0.22 -9.79 -18.79
CA ALA A 115 -1.50 -9.17 -19.15
C ALA A 115 -2.56 -10.20 -19.57
N GLU A 116 -2.16 -11.20 -20.37
CA GLU A 116 -3.04 -12.29 -20.81
C GLU A 116 -3.44 -13.18 -19.64
N ALA A 117 -2.50 -13.48 -18.75
CA ALA A 117 -2.75 -14.26 -17.55
C ALA A 117 -3.72 -13.54 -16.59
N ILE A 118 -3.54 -12.22 -16.40
CA ILE A 118 -4.47 -11.39 -15.64
C ILE A 118 -5.85 -11.49 -16.26
N GLU A 119 -5.99 -11.23 -17.57
CA GLU A 119 -7.29 -11.29 -18.27
C GLU A 119 -7.96 -12.67 -18.16
N ALA A 120 -7.21 -13.75 -18.34
CA ALA A 120 -7.70 -15.11 -18.29
C ALA A 120 -8.10 -15.57 -16.88
N LEU A 121 -7.48 -15.02 -15.84
CA LEU A 121 -7.86 -15.25 -14.44
C LEU A 121 -8.91 -14.26 -13.94
N HIS A 122 -9.11 -13.13 -14.64
CA HIS A 122 -10.12 -12.12 -14.33
C HIS A 122 -11.58 -12.53 -14.62
N VAL A 123 -11.89 -13.83 -14.56
CA VAL A 123 -13.22 -14.33 -14.90
C VAL A 123 -14.20 -14.06 -13.76
N LYS A 124 -15.17 -13.19 -14.08
CA LYS A 124 -16.37 -12.86 -13.29
C LYS A 124 -16.95 -14.11 -12.63
N SER A 125 -17.15 -14.02 -11.32
CA SER A 125 -17.96 -14.96 -10.53
C SER A 125 -19.23 -15.35 -11.31
N LEU A 126 -19.46 -16.65 -11.49
CA LEU A 126 -20.75 -17.19 -11.92
C LEU A 126 -21.84 -16.90 -10.88
#